data_AF-A0A7C4VEV3-F1
#
_entry.id   AF-A0A7C4VEV3-F1
#
_cell.length_a   1.000
_cell.length_b   1.000
_cell.length_c   1.000
_cell.angle_alpha   90.00
_cell.angle_beta   90.00
_cell.angle_gamma   90.00
#
_symmetry.space_group_name_H-M   'P 1'
#
loop_
_entity.id
_entity.type
_entity.pdbx_description
1 polymer ?
#
loop_
_entity_poly.entity_id
_entity_poly.type
_entity_poly.pdbx_seq_one_letter_code
_entity_poly.pdbx_strand_id
1 'polypeptide(L)'
;MRAAPIRLANALLWPLTIWGSLTHLDEHPTDDYVERTSPIVATAIAFWVGLAALAVLANPAVAQIAIMIDGEELISQVRRTPGVIVDVLWFFVPTIYLIGFWLFTSRDAAFPR
;
A
#
# COMPACT_ATOMS: atom_id res chain seq x y z
N MET A 1 21.93 10.41 19.36
CA MET A 1 21.40 11.16 18.20
C MET A 1 21.43 10.37 16.88
N ARG A 2 22.36 9.41 16.65
CA ARG A 2 22.39 8.56 15.44
C ARG A 2 21.15 7.66 15.21
N ALA A 3 20.30 7.46 16.21
CA ALA A 3 19.10 6.62 16.12
C ALA A 3 17.89 7.30 15.44
N ALA A 4 17.80 8.64 15.48
CA ALA A 4 16.67 9.38 14.90
C ALA A 4 16.51 9.20 13.37
N PRO A 5 17.57 9.30 12.54
CA PRO A 5 17.42 9.10 11.09
C PRO A 5 17.05 7.66 10.72
N ILE A 6 17.53 6.67 11.48
CA ILE A 6 17.20 5.26 11.25
C ILE A 6 15.74 4.97 11.60
N ARG A 7 15.24 5.52 12.71
CA ARG A 7 13.82 5.42 13.08
C ARG A 7 12.90 6.07 12.05
N LEU A 8 13.28 7.25 11.54
CA LEU A 8 12.54 7.92 10.46
C LEU A 8 12.53 7.09 9.18
N ALA A 9 13.68 6.53 8.76
CA ALA A 9 13.75 5.67 7.59
C ALA A 9 12.87 4.42 7.74
N ASN A 10 12.89 3.79 8.92
CA ASN A 10 12.02 2.64 9.22
C ASN A 10 10.54 3.01 9.16
N ALA A 11 10.16 4.19 9.66
CA ALA A 11 8.79 4.69 9.61
C ALA A 11 8.35 5.03 8.17
N LEU A 12 9.20 5.66 7.37
CA LEU A 12 8.91 5.94 5.95
C LEU A 12 8.75 4.65 5.13
N LEU A 13 9.52 3.63 5.46
CA LEU A 13 9.46 2.31 4.84
C LEU A 13 8.56 1.34 5.61
N TRP A 14 7.61 1.84 6.42
CA TRP A 14 6.73 1.00 7.25
C TRP A 14 6.04 -0.17 6.50
N PRO A 15 5.58 -0.04 5.23
CA PRO A 15 4.92 -1.16 4.55
C PRO A 15 5.89 -2.32 4.25
N LEU A 16 7.20 -2.05 4.30
CA LEU A 16 8.27 -3.04 4.12
C LEU A 16 8.83 -3.52 5.45
N THR A 17 8.88 -2.68 6.48
CA THR A 17 9.54 -3.00 7.76
C THR A 17 8.58 -3.62 8.79
N ILE A 18 7.26 -3.50 8.60
CA ILE A 18 6.25 -4.01 9.54
C ILE A 18 6.37 -5.52 9.77
N TRP A 19 6.80 -6.30 8.77
CA TRP A 19 6.86 -7.77 8.83
C TRP A 19 7.79 -8.30 9.92
N GLY A 20 8.87 -7.58 10.24
CA GLY A 20 9.74 -7.92 11.37
C GLY A 20 9.06 -7.76 12.74
N SER A 21 7.90 -7.10 12.80
CA SER A 21 7.09 -7.02 14.02
C SER A 21 6.35 -8.32 14.32
N LEU A 22 6.13 -9.19 13.31
CA LEU A 22 5.47 -10.47 13.48
C LEU A 22 6.32 -11.47 14.27
N THR A 23 7.65 -11.33 14.24
CA THR A 23 8.56 -12.22 14.97
C THR A 23 8.60 -11.97 16.47
N HIS A 24 8.01 -10.86 16.94
CA HIS A 24 7.96 -10.47 18.35
C HIS A 24 6.57 -10.69 18.97
N LEU A 25 5.63 -11.29 18.22
CA LEU A 25 4.28 -11.59 18.73
C LEU A 25 4.32 -12.66 19.81
N ASP A 26 5.29 -13.60 19.72
CA ASP A 26 5.47 -14.69 20.68
C ASP A 26 5.96 -14.20 22.05
N GLU A 27 6.64 -13.04 22.09
CA GLU A 27 7.14 -12.41 23.31
C GLU A 27 6.01 -11.70 24.08
N HIS A 28 4.90 -11.39 23.41
CA HIS A 28 3.76 -10.63 23.93
C HIS A 28 2.41 -11.28 23.56
N PRO A 29 2.14 -12.53 23.99
CA PRO A 29 1.02 -13.35 23.50
C PRO A 29 -0.37 -12.84 23.91
N THR A 30 -0.48 -11.80 24.73
CA THR A 30 -1.76 -11.26 25.23
C THR A 30 -1.72 -9.75 25.47
N ASP A 31 -0.80 -9.05 24.79
CA ASP A 31 -0.42 -7.68 25.15
C ASP A 31 -0.87 -6.64 24.11
N ASP A 32 -1.02 -5.40 24.55
CA ASP A 32 -1.35 -4.18 23.79
C ASP A 32 -0.56 -4.08 22.47
N TYR A 33 0.64 -4.67 22.42
CA TYR A 33 1.50 -4.71 21.25
C TYR A 33 0.87 -5.44 20.05
N VAL A 34 0.20 -6.58 20.27
CA VAL A 34 -0.47 -7.35 19.21
C VAL A 34 -1.69 -6.58 18.70
N GLU A 35 -2.48 -6.02 19.62
CA GLU A 35 -3.67 -5.24 19.31
C GLU A 35 -3.34 -3.97 18.51
N ARG A 36 -2.16 -3.39 18.73
CA ARG A 36 -1.67 -2.23 17.96
C ARG A 36 -0.92 -2.62 16.69
N THR A 37 -0.41 -3.85 16.58
CA THR A 37 0.32 -4.33 15.39
C THR A 37 -0.63 -4.87 14.32
N SER A 38 -1.73 -5.52 14.70
CA SER A 38 -2.67 -6.11 13.75
C SER A 38 -3.32 -5.09 12.78
N PRO A 39 -3.73 -3.88 13.20
CA PRO A 39 -4.27 -2.88 12.27
C PRO A 39 -3.18 -2.37 11.32
N ILE A 40 -1.93 -2.26 11.77
CA ILE A 40 -0.81 -1.85 10.92
C ILE A 40 -0.56 -2.91 9.84
N VAL A 41 -0.54 -4.20 10.21
CA VAL A 41 -0.38 -5.30 9.24
C VAL A 41 -1.54 -5.29 8.23
N ALA A 42 -2.78 -5.10 8.67
CA ALA A 42 -3.92 -5.00 7.77
C ALA A 42 -3.79 -3.82 6.80
N THR A 43 -3.35 -2.65 7.28
CA THR A 43 -3.09 -1.48 6.41
C THR A 43 -1.93 -1.73 5.43
N ALA A 44 -0.89 -2.47 5.83
CA ALA A 44 0.21 -2.82 4.93
C ALA A 44 -0.28 -3.71 3.78
N ILE A 45 -1.10 -4.72 4.09
CA ILE A 45 -1.69 -5.61 3.08
C ILE A 45 -2.58 -4.80 2.13
N ALA A 46 -3.48 -3.96 2.67
CA ALA A 46 -4.35 -3.11 1.87
C ALA A 46 -3.55 -2.16 0.97
N PHE A 47 -2.47 -1.57 1.48
CA PHE A 47 -1.56 -0.73 0.71
C PHE A 47 -0.95 -1.48 -0.47
N TRP A 48 -0.37 -2.67 -0.25
CA TRP A 48 0.28 -3.44 -1.31
C TRP A 48 -0.71 -3.93 -2.37
N VAL A 49 -1.89 -4.39 -1.94
CA VAL A 49 -2.96 -4.79 -2.87
C VAL A 49 -3.42 -3.60 -3.70
N GLY A 50 -3.67 -2.45 -3.07
CA GLY A 50 -4.09 -1.23 -3.75
C GLY A 50 -3.03 -0.71 -4.71
N LEU A 51 -1.76 -0.72 -4.30
CA LEU A 51 -0.62 -0.29 -5.13
C LEU A 51 -0.42 -1.20 -6.34
N ALA A 52 -0.50 -2.52 -6.15
CA ALA A 52 -0.43 -3.48 -7.24
C ALA A 52 -1.60 -3.30 -8.23
N ALA A 53 -2.83 -3.16 -7.72
CA ALA A 53 -4.00 -2.88 -8.55
C ALA A 53 -3.84 -1.57 -9.33
N LEU A 54 -3.34 -0.51 -8.69
CA LEU A 54 -3.09 0.77 -9.33
C LEU A 54 -2.04 0.65 -10.43
N ALA A 55 -0.91 -0.01 -10.17
CA ALA A 55 0.15 -0.22 -11.14
C ALA A 55 -0.33 -0.99 -12.39
N VAL A 56 -1.18 -2.01 -12.20
CA VAL A 56 -1.75 -2.79 -13.30
C VAL A 56 -2.79 -2.00 -14.09
N LEU A 57 -3.74 -1.37 -13.40
CA LEU A 57 -4.90 -0.73 -14.02
C LEU A 57 -4.61 0.66 -14.60
N ALA A 58 -3.57 1.34 -14.11
CA ALA A 58 -3.08 2.59 -14.69
C ALA A 58 -2.23 2.34 -15.95
N ASN A 59 -1.78 1.11 -16.21
CA ASN A 59 -0.97 0.79 -17.38
C ASN A 59 -1.82 0.78 -18.67
N PRO A 60 -1.54 1.68 -19.64
CA PRO A 60 -2.29 1.74 -20.89
C PRO A 60 -2.25 0.43 -21.69
N ALA A 61 -1.12 -0.31 -21.63
CA ALA A 61 -0.95 -1.56 -22.36
C ALA A 61 -1.88 -2.68 -21.86
N VAL A 62 -2.29 -2.63 -20.59
CA VAL A 62 -3.23 -3.60 -20.00
C VAL A 62 -4.67 -3.15 -20.21
N ALA A 63 -4.90 -1.84 -20.29
CA ALA A 63 -6.22 -1.25 -20.31
C ALA A 63 -6.80 -1.01 -21.72
N GLN A 64 -6.03 -1.17 -22.80
CA GLN A 64 -6.48 -0.86 -24.16
C GLN A 64 -6.79 -2.11 -24.98
N ILE A 65 -7.85 -2.04 -25.77
CA ILE A 65 -8.16 -3.00 -26.84
C ILE A 65 -8.14 -2.24 -28.16
N ALA A 66 -7.43 -2.78 -29.15
CA ALA A 66 -7.51 -2.31 -30.53
C ALA A 66 -8.65 -3.06 -31.24
N ILE A 67 -9.63 -2.31 -31.77
CA ILE A 67 -10.70 -2.87 -32.60
C ILE A 67 -10.40 -2.45 -34.03
N MET A 68 -10.20 -3.42 -34.93
CA MET A 68 -10.13 -3.16 -36.37
C MET A 68 -11.54 -3.08 -36.95
N ILE A 69 -11.85 -1.99 -37.64
CA ILE A 69 -13.11 -1.80 -38.38
C ILE A 69 -12.73 -1.54 -39.84
N ASP A 70 -13.20 -2.40 -40.75
CA ASP A 70 -13.08 -2.26 -42.21
C ASP A 70 -11.67 -2.20 -42.83
N GLY A 71 -10.67 -2.83 -42.22
CA GLY A 71 -9.35 -3.03 -42.86
C GLY A 71 -8.48 -1.78 -43.01
N GLU A 72 -9.00 -0.60 -42.64
CA GLU A 72 -8.20 0.54 -42.24
C GLU A 72 -7.88 0.41 -40.74
N GLU A 73 -6.63 0.64 -40.34
CA GLU A 73 -6.21 0.70 -38.93
C GLU A 73 -6.81 1.94 -38.25
N LEU A 74 -8.12 1.98 -38.09
CA LEU A 74 -8.77 2.93 -37.20
C LEU A 74 -8.69 2.32 -35.79
N ILE A 75 -7.53 2.51 -35.14
CA ILE A 75 -7.30 2.07 -33.76
C ILE A 75 -8.21 2.88 -32.83
N SER A 76 -9.47 2.46 -32.69
CA SER A 76 -10.33 2.94 -31.63
C SER A 76 -9.85 2.30 -30.32
N GLN A 77 -9.10 3.07 -29.52
CA GLN A 77 -8.62 2.62 -28.22
C GLN A 77 -9.77 2.65 -27.22
N VAL A 78 -10.43 1.51 -26.99
CA VAL A 78 -11.45 1.39 -25.95
C VAL A 78 -10.76 1.00 -24.64
N ARG A 79 -10.88 1.85 -23.61
CA ARG A 79 -10.34 1.55 -22.27
C ARG A 79 -11.22 0.51 -21.58
N ARG A 80 -10.65 -0.64 -21.23
CA ARG A 80 -11.32 -1.77 -20.56
C ARG A 80 -11.68 -1.49 -19.10
N THR A 81 -10.93 -0.60 -18.46
CA THR A 81 -11.10 -0.24 -17.04
C THR A 81 -11.84 1.10 -16.92
N PRO A 82 -12.94 1.19 -16.14
CA PRO A 82 -13.55 2.46 -15.80
C PRO A 82 -12.51 3.39 -15.15
N GLY A 83 -12.32 4.59 -15.69
CA GLY A 83 -11.37 5.56 -15.14
C GLY A 83 -11.58 5.82 -13.65
N VAL A 84 -12.84 5.79 -13.21
CA VAL A 84 -13.27 5.93 -11.82
C VAL A 84 -12.55 4.97 -10.86
N ILE A 85 -12.30 3.72 -11.26
CA ILE A 85 -11.59 2.75 -10.39
C ILE A 85 -10.16 3.22 -10.13
N VAL A 86 -9.50 3.73 -11.16
CA VAL A 86 -8.13 4.23 -11.06
C VAL A 86 -8.09 5.51 -10.23
N ASP A 87 -9.07 6.40 -10.40
CA ASP A 87 -9.18 7.63 -9.60
C ASP A 87 -9.39 7.33 -8.11
N VAL A 88 -10.24 6.35 -7.79
CA VAL A 88 -10.44 5.87 -6.41
C VAL A 88 -9.13 5.30 -5.85
N LEU A 89 -8.42 4.46 -6.60
CA LEU A 89 -7.13 3.91 -6.15
C LEU A 89 -6.07 4.99 -5.93
N TRP A 90 -6.02 6.01 -6.79
CA TRP A 90 -5.13 7.16 -6.63
C TRP A 90 -5.40 7.95 -5.36
N PHE A 91 -6.63 7.97 -4.87
CA PHE A 91 -6.97 8.59 -3.60
C PHE A 91 -6.70 7.68 -2.40
N PHE A 92 -7.09 6.40 -2.48
CA PHE A 92 -7.04 5.48 -1.35
C PHE A 92 -5.62 4.99 -1.04
N VAL A 93 -4.79 4.69 -2.05
CA VAL A 93 -3.41 4.22 -1.83
C VAL A 93 -2.58 5.18 -0.96
N PRO A 94 -2.48 6.49 -1.27
CA PRO A 94 -1.76 7.43 -0.42
C PRO A 94 -2.45 7.62 0.94
N THR A 95 -3.78 7.57 1.00
CA THR A 95 -4.52 7.69 2.26
C THR A 95 -4.18 6.53 3.21
N ILE A 96 -4.18 5.29 2.72
CA ILE A 96 -3.78 4.11 3.49
C ILE A 96 -2.32 4.21 3.91
N TYR A 97 -1.44 4.71 3.02
CA TYR A 97 -0.04 4.95 3.36
C TYR A 97 0.12 5.87 4.58
N LEU A 98 -0.60 7.00 4.60
CA LEU A 98 -0.57 7.97 5.69
C LEU A 98 -1.15 7.41 7.00
N ILE A 99 -2.26 6.66 6.92
CA ILE A 99 -2.86 6.00 8.09
C ILE A 99 -1.89 4.99 8.68
N GLY A 100 -1.31 4.11 7.88
CA GLY A 100 -0.35 3.12 8.36
C GLY A 100 0.94 3.75 8.89
N PHE A 101 1.43 4.83 8.28
CA PHE A 101 2.54 5.61 8.80
C PHE A 101 2.24 6.18 10.20
N TRP A 102 1.06 6.76 10.38
CA TRP A 102 0.63 7.30 11.67
C TRP A 102 0.49 6.20 12.74
N LEU A 103 -0.10 5.05 12.39
CA LEU A 103 -0.22 3.92 13.31
C LEU A 103 1.16 3.35 13.68
N PHE A 104 2.07 3.20 12.71
CA PHE A 104 3.42 2.67 12.92
C PHE A 104 4.23 3.57 13.86
N THR A 105 4.21 4.89 13.61
CA THR A 105 4.91 5.87 14.46
C THR A 105 4.30 5.95 15.85
N SER A 106 2.98 5.88 15.97
CA SER A 106 2.28 5.86 17.27
C SER A 106 2.63 4.63 18.10
N ARG A 107 2.73 3.46 17.47
CA ARG A 107 3.19 2.23 18.14
C ARG A 107 4.66 2.33 18.55
N ASP A 108 5.54 2.81 17.68
CA ASP A 108 6.98 2.95 17.99
C ASP A 108 7.26 3.99 19.09
N ALA A 109 6.35 4.95 19.29
CA ALA A 109 6.40 5.86 20.43
C ALA A 109 5.95 5.19 21.74
N ALA A 110 4.95 4.29 21.67
CA ALA A 110 4.45 3.55 22.84
C ALA A 110 5.38 2.40 23.26
N PHE A 111 6.03 1.74 22.29
CA PHE A 111 6.95 0.63 22.48
C PHE A 111 8.29 0.93 21.77
N PRO A 112 9.16 1.74 22.38
CA PRO A 112 10.46 2.03 21.81
C PRO A 112 11.32 0.75 21.81
N ARG A 113 11.90 0.42 20.66
CA ARG A 113 12.90 -0.65 20.50
C ARG A 113 14.30 -0.18 20.89
#